data_AF-A0A7S2BIT0-F1
#
_entry.id   AF-A0A7S2BIT0-F1
#
_cell.length_a   1.000
_cell.length_b   1.000
_cell.length_c   1.000
_cell.angle_alpha   90.00
_cell.angle_beta   90.00
_cell.angle_gamma   90.00
#
_symmetry.space_group_name_H-M   'P 1'
#
loop_
_entity.id
_entity.type
_entity.pdbx_description
1 polymer ?
#
loop_
_entity_poly.entity_id
_entity_poly.type
_entity_poly.pdbx_seq_one_letter_code
_entity_poly.pdbx_strand_id
1 'polypeptide(L)'
;AAAAAAAPLEVEVETTNAAEAEAEAKASEEHFDAAEKASLFLMRCDGVSCSRETVKENDKAVSFAHATTQQIYLMWKDRPRNVLVLKRFGLELVPPTLEMVQHLSEELGLTVWLEPQVHARVSAMAGYSHVHLCESADERDLIDFVVTIGGDGLILHASKLYPGGCPP
;
A
#
# COMPACT_ATOMS: atom_id res chain seq x y z
N ALA A 1 5.28 -63.32 -38.12
CA ALA A 1 4.13 -62.93 -37.28
C ALA A 1 4.68 -62.35 -35.98
N ALA A 2 4.44 -61.13 -35.55
CA ALA A 2 3.69 -60.00 -36.09
C ALA A 2 4.42 -58.72 -35.62
N ALA A 3 4.52 -57.72 -36.49
CA ALA A 3 5.01 -56.39 -36.15
C ALA A 3 3.86 -55.63 -35.45
N ALA A 4 4.07 -55.22 -34.20
CA ALA A 4 3.11 -54.38 -33.48
C ALA A 4 3.38 -52.91 -33.83
N ALA A 5 2.49 -52.33 -34.62
CA ALA A 5 2.47 -50.92 -34.96
C ALA A 5 2.07 -50.07 -33.74
N ALA A 6 2.76 -48.94 -33.59
CA ALA A 6 2.49 -47.91 -32.59
C ALA A 6 1.13 -47.23 -32.86
N ALA A 7 0.37 -47.01 -31.80
CA ALA A 7 -0.79 -46.12 -31.78
C ALA A 7 -0.41 -44.85 -31.00
N PRO A 8 -0.74 -43.63 -31.48
CA PRO A 8 -0.53 -42.41 -30.71
C PRO A 8 -1.64 -42.28 -29.65
N LEU A 9 -1.23 -42.03 -28.41
CA LEU A 9 -2.11 -41.58 -27.33
C LEU A 9 -2.42 -40.10 -27.59
N GLU A 10 -3.69 -39.81 -27.91
CA GLU A 10 -4.22 -38.45 -27.97
C GLU A 10 -4.21 -37.87 -26.55
N VAL A 11 -3.42 -36.83 -26.33
CA VAL A 11 -3.47 -36.01 -25.12
C VAL A 11 -4.63 -35.05 -25.29
N GLU A 12 -5.74 -35.31 -24.60
CA GLU A 12 -6.83 -34.36 -24.47
C GLU A 12 -6.30 -33.12 -23.73
N VAL A 13 -6.18 -32.02 -24.46
CA VAL A 13 -5.91 -30.71 -23.89
C VAL A 13 -7.20 -30.28 -23.20
N GLU A 14 -7.23 -30.39 -21.88
CA GLU A 14 -8.29 -29.85 -21.04
C GLU A 14 -8.28 -28.32 -21.19
N THR A 15 -9.12 -27.82 -22.10
CA THR A 15 -9.34 -26.38 -22.27
C THR A 15 -10.11 -25.90 -21.05
N THR A 16 -9.39 -25.43 -20.04
CA THR A 16 -9.96 -24.68 -18.92
C THR A 16 -10.72 -23.49 -19.50
N ASN A 17 -12.04 -23.47 -19.31
CA ASN A 17 -12.90 -22.46 -19.90
C ASN A 17 -12.58 -21.09 -19.29
N ALA A 18 -12.48 -20.05 -20.13
CA ALA A 18 -12.26 -18.67 -19.68
C ALA A 18 -13.28 -18.19 -18.62
N ALA A 19 -14.46 -18.80 -18.58
CA ALA A 19 -15.49 -18.54 -17.58
C ALA A 19 -15.12 -19.01 -16.16
N GLU A 20 -14.29 -20.05 -16.01
CA GLU A 20 -13.81 -20.51 -14.69
C GLU A 20 -12.67 -19.61 -14.19
N ALA A 21 -11.81 -19.12 -15.09
CA ALA A 21 -10.80 -18.10 -14.76
C ALA A 21 -11.42 -16.75 -14.37
N GLU A 22 -12.54 -16.37 -15.01
CA GLU A 22 -13.31 -15.17 -14.65
C GLU A 22 -14.08 -15.35 -13.32
N ALA A 23 -14.49 -16.58 -12.99
CA ALA A 23 -15.17 -16.87 -11.72
C ALA A 23 -14.21 -16.87 -10.52
N GLU A 24 -12.97 -17.37 -10.68
CA GLU A 24 -11.94 -17.25 -9.64
C GLU A 24 -11.43 -15.82 -9.48
N ALA A 25 -11.36 -15.04 -10.56
CA ALA A 25 -11.03 -13.61 -10.48
C ALA A 25 -12.11 -12.81 -9.71
N LYS A 26 -13.36 -13.25 -9.75
CA LYS A 26 -14.49 -12.60 -9.03
C LYS A 26 -14.62 -13.05 -7.57
N ALA A 27 -13.91 -14.09 -7.14
CA ALA A 27 -14.02 -14.66 -5.79
C ALA A 27 -13.13 -13.98 -4.74
N SER A 28 -12.35 -12.95 -5.11
CA SER A 28 -11.49 -12.21 -4.17
C SER A 28 -11.82 -10.71 -4.09
N GLU A 29 -13.04 -10.30 -4.44
CA GLU A 29 -13.56 -8.99 -4.02
C GLU A 29 -13.80 -9.02 -2.50
N GLU A 30 -12.72 -8.97 -1.73
CA GLU A 30 -12.75 -8.58 -0.33
C GLU A 30 -13.29 -7.14 -0.29
N HIS A 31 -14.57 -7.02 0.05
CA HIS A 31 -15.18 -5.74 0.34
C HIS A 31 -14.52 -5.20 1.62
N PHE A 32 -13.46 -4.41 1.47
CA PHE A 32 -12.83 -3.72 2.59
C PHE A 32 -13.83 -2.72 3.14
N ASP A 33 -14.44 -3.07 4.26
CA ASP A 33 -15.21 -2.13 5.07
C ASP A 33 -14.24 -1.01 5.45
N ALA A 34 -14.39 0.14 4.79
CA ALA A 34 -13.49 1.28 4.89
C ALA A 34 -13.54 1.84 6.31
N ALA A 35 -12.80 1.20 7.22
CA ALA A 35 -12.61 1.71 8.56
C ALA A 35 -12.10 3.15 8.42
N GLU A 36 -12.78 4.08 9.09
CA GLU A 36 -12.47 5.51 9.02
C GLU A 36 -10.96 5.74 9.19
N LYS A 37 -10.36 6.56 8.32
CA LYS A 37 -8.92 6.87 8.38
C LYS A 37 -8.55 7.37 9.78
N ALA A 38 -7.33 7.07 10.21
CA ALA A 38 -6.83 7.59 11.47
C ALA A 38 -6.85 9.13 11.46
N SER A 39 -7.47 9.73 12.47
CA SER A 39 -7.52 11.18 12.59
C SER A 39 -6.16 11.71 13.07
N LEU A 40 -5.73 12.84 12.51
CA LEU A 40 -4.50 13.52 12.92
C LEU A 40 -4.72 15.01 13.20
N PHE A 41 -3.78 15.63 13.89
CA PHE A 41 -3.69 17.08 14.04
C PHE A 41 -2.23 17.51 14.11
N LEU A 42 -1.97 18.77 13.76
CA LEU A 42 -0.66 19.37 13.89
C LEU A 42 -0.56 20.18 15.18
N MET A 43 0.60 20.09 15.82
CA MET A 43 0.95 20.93 16.97
C MET A 43 2.20 21.74 16.67
N ARG A 44 2.14 23.02 17.04
CA ARG A 44 3.28 23.92 17.01
C ARG A 44 3.73 24.17 18.43
N CYS A 45 5.03 24.08 18.69
CA CYS A 45 5.62 24.48 19.96
C CYS A 45 6.65 25.58 19.74
N ASP A 46 6.55 26.69 20.48
CA ASP A 46 7.44 27.86 20.36
C ASP A 46 8.51 27.92 21.46
N GLY A 47 8.70 26.81 22.18
CA GLY A 47 9.63 26.69 23.31
C GLY A 47 9.03 27.08 24.66
N VAL A 48 7.85 27.74 24.67
CA VAL A 48 7.14 28.12 25.91
C VAL A 48 5.75 27.48 25.97
N SER A 49 5.08 27.36 24.83
CA SER A 49 3.74 26.81 24.71
C SER A 49 3.61 25.90 23.50
N CYS A 50 2.66 24.97 23.56
CA CYS A 50 2.27 24.15 22.43
C CYS A 50 0.80 24.40 22.11
N SER A 51 0.50 24.76 20.86
CA SER A 51 -0.85 25.01 20.39
C SER A 51 -1.19 24.08 19.22
N ARG A 52 -2.42 23.57 19.21
CA ARG A 52 -2.97 22.83 18.07
C ARG A 52 -3.20 23.81 16.91
N GLU A 53 -2.74 23.44 15.72
CA GLU A 53 -3.04 24.19 14.50
C GLU A 53 -4.48 23.92 14.06
N THR A 54 -5.19 24.99 13.72
CA THR A 54 -6.51 24.90 13.11
C THR A 54 -6.36 24.54 11.64
N VAL A 55 -6.50 23.25 11.31
CA VAL A 55 -6.61 22.78 9.93
C VAL A 55 -8.02 23.13 9.44
N LYS A 56 -8.14 23.77 8.28
CA LYS A 56 -9.47 24.06 7.71
C LYS A 56 -10.13 22.73 7.35
N GLU A 57 -11.33 22.52 7.87
CA GLU A 57 -12.07 21.24 7.89
C GLU A 57 -12.48 20.73 6.49
N ASN A 58 -12.32 21.54 5.43
CA ASN A 58 -12.88 21.29 4.11
C ASN A 58 -11.91 20.78 3.05
N ASP A 59 -10.60 20.77 3.30
CA ASP A 59 -9.63 20.24 2.34
C ASP A 59 -9.00 18.97 2.91
N LYS A 60 -8.85 17.93 2.07
CA LYS A 60 -7.96 16.77 2.30
C LYS A 60 -6.47 17.19 2.47
N ALA A 61 -6.19 18.49 2.62
CA ALA A 61 -4.90 19.12 2.70
C ALA A 61 -4.73 19.85 4.04
N VAL A 62 -3.56 19.69 4.64
CA VAL A 62 -3.22 20.42 5.86
C VAL A 62 -2.76 21.83 5.49
N SER A 63 -3.55 22.84 5.89
CA SER A 63 -3.21 24.25 5.69
C SER A 63 -2.72 24.90 6.98
N PHE A 64 -1.62 25.65 6.92
CA PHE A 64 -1.13 26.46 8.03
C PHE A 64 -1.78 27.85 8.01
N ALA A 65 -2.12 28.37 9.19
CA ALA A 65 -2.64 29.74 9.28
C ALA A 65 -1.60 30.80 8.87
N HIS A 66 -0.31 30.54 9.15
CA HIS A 66 0.80 31.45 8.84
C HIS A 66 2.08 30.64 8.53
N ALA A 67 2.92 31.15 7.62
CA ALA A 67 4.23 30.59 7.35
C ALA A 67 5.08 30.51 8.64
N THR A 68 5.75 29.39 8.86
CA THR A 68 6.57 29.16 10.06
C THR A 68 7.86 28.45 9.70
N THR A 69 8.94 28.83 10.36
CA THR A 69 10.25 28.17 10.29
C THR A 69 10.47 27.17 11.43
N GLN A 70 9.49 27.04 12.32
CA GLN A 70 9.55 26.15 13.48
C GLN A 70 9.19 24.71 13.11
N GLN A 71 9.74 23.76 13.86
CA GLN A 71 9.34 22.35 13.77
C GLN A 71 7.88 22.19 14.14
N ILE A 72 7.17 21.36 13.37
CA ILE A 72 5.75 21.07 13.57
C ILE A 72 5.64 19.59 13.89
N TYR A 73 4.90 19.28 14.95
CA TYR A 73 4.65 17.92 15.37
C TYR A 73 3.36 17.42 14.72
N LEU A 74 3.44 16.27 14.06
CA LEU A 74 2.28 15.52 13.64
C LEU A 74 1.85 14.58 14.76
N MET A 75 0.59 14.68 15.15
CA MET A 75 0.02 13.87 16.22
C MET A 75 -1.17 13.08 15.69
N TRP A 76 -1.10 11.77 15.79
CA TRP A 76 -2.23 10.88 15.55
C TRP A 76 -3.17 10.89 16.76
N LYS A 77 -4.47 11.10 16.54
CA LYS A 77 -5.51 10.90 17.57
C LYS A 77 -5.79 9.42 17.76
N ASP A 78 -5.82 8.70 16.64
CA ASP A 78 -6.09 7.27 16.56
C ASP A 78 -4.86 6.56 16.00
N ARG A 79 -4.63 5.31 16.41
CA ARG A 79 -3.51 4.52 15.87
C ARG A 79 -3.70 4.34 14.35
N PRO A 80 -2.72 4.70 13.50
CA PRO A 80 -2.79 4.42 12.07
C PRO A 80 -2.78 2.91 11.83
N ARG A 81 -3.50 2.48 10.80
CA ARG A 81 -3.75 1.06 10.47
C ARG A 81 -3.26 0.71 9.08
N ASN A 82 -3.42 1.61 8.11
CA ASN A 82 -3.11 1.36 6.71
C ASN A 82 -1.86 2.12 6.28
N VAL A 83 -0.84 1.40 5.82
CA VAL A 83 0.42 1.98 5.33
C VAL A 83 0.64 1.60 3.87
N LEU A 84 0.95 2.60 3.03
CA LEU A 84 1.41 2.36 1.67
C LEU A 84 2.93 2.35 1.64
N VAL A 85 3.53 1.26 1.19
CA VAL A 85 4.99 1.15 1.02
C VAL A 85 5.35 1.33 -0.45
N LEU A 86 6.09 2.41 -0.73
CA LEU A 86 6.63 2.72 -2.04
C LEU A 86 8.13 2.42 -2.06
N LYS A 87 8.60 1.83 -3.15
CA LYS A 87 10.01 1.46 -3.28
C LYS A 87 10.54 1.78 -4.67
N ARG A 88 11.77 2.31 -4.72
CA ARG A 88 12.45 2.65 -5.98
C ARG A 88 12.75 1.38 -6.79
N PHE A 89 12.71 1.46 -8.11
CA PHE A 89 13.16 0.35 -8.98
C PHE A 89 14.59 -0.11 -8.66
N GLY A 90 14.87 -1.41 -8.83
CA GLY A 90 16.16 -2.01 -8.48
C GLY A 90 15.99 -3.32 -7.70
N LEU A 91 17.03 -4.16 -7.64
CA LEU A 91 16.97 -5.40 -6.84
C LEU A 91 17.55 -5.19 -5.43
N GLU A 92 18.42 -4.20 -5.29
CA GLU A 92 19.18 -3.89 -4.07
C GLU A 92 18.29 -3.47 -2.90
N LEU A 93 17.14 -2.86 -3.17
CA LEU A 93 16.18 -2.45 -2.14
C LEU A 93 15.11 -3.51 -1.85
N VAL A 94 15.13 -4.66 -2.54
CA VAL A 94 14.16 -5.74 -2.28
C VAL A 94 14.33 -6.33 -0.87
N PRO A 95 15.54 -6.72 -0.41
CA PRO A 95 15.72 -7.22 0.94
C PRO A 95 15.21 -6.28 2.05
N PRO A 96 15.58 -4.99 2.10
CA PRO A 96 15.08 -4.10 3.15
C PRO A 96 13.58 -3.83 3.02
N THR A 97 13.00 -3.93 1.81
CA THR A 97 11.54 -3.80 1.64
C THR A 97 10.82 -4.99 2.26
N LEU A 98 11.33 -6.21 2.08
CA LEU A 98 10.73 -7.39 2.70
C LEU A 98 10.79 -7.33 4.22
N GLU A 99 11.95 -6.99 4.77
CA GLU A 99 12.12 -6.82 6.22
C GLU A 99 11.16 -5.76 6.77
N MET A 100 11.01 -4.64 6.08
CA MET A 100 10.08 -3.59 6.49
C MET A 100 8.62 -4.02 6.38
N VAL A 101 8.22 -4.70 5.30
CA VAL A 101 6.86 -5.23 5.13
C VAL A 101 6.55 -6.21 6.25
N GLN A 102 7.47 -7.13 6.55
CA GLN A 102 7.32 -8.08 7.64
C GLN A 102 7.16 -7.39 9.00
N HIS A 103 8.01 -6.40 9.30
CA HIS A 103 7.93 -5.66 10.55
C HIS A 103 6.60 -4.90 10.68
N LEU A 104 6.17 -4.22 9.62
CA LEU A 104 4.92 -3.45 9.61
C LEU A 104 3.69 -4.37 9.78
N SER A 105 3.64 -5.51 9.09
CA SER A 105 2.48 -6.40 9.13
C SER A 105 2.46 -7.33 10.34
N GLU A 106 3.56 -7.98 10.67
CA GLU A 106 3.60 -9.04 11.69
C GLU A 106 3.85 -8.47 13.10
N GLU A 107 4.81 -7.54 13.24
CA GLU A 107 5.17 -7.00 14.55
C GLU A 107 4.29 -5.82 14.95
N LEU A 108 4.00 -4.92 14.00
CA LEU A 108 3.17 -3.74 14.25
C LEU A 108 1.68 -3.98 13.96
N GLY A 109 1.32 -5.09 13.31
CA GLY A 109 -0.09 -5.42 13.02
C GLY A 109 -0.77 -4.39 12.13
N LEU A 110 -0.03 -3.78 11.20
CA LEU A 110 -0.56 -2.82 10.22
C LEU A 110 -0.96 -3.53 8.93
N THR A 111 -1.97 -3.00 8.26
CA THR A 111 -2.33 -3.39 6.91
C THR A 111 -1.38 -2.71 5.94
N VAL A 112 -0.56 -3.50 5.24
CA VAL A 112 0.48 -3.02 4.33
C VAL A 112 -0.02 -3.09 2.90
N TRP A 113 0.01 -1.95 2.23
CA TRP A 113 -0.40 -1.79 0.84
C TRP A 113 0.84 -1.61 -0.04
N LEU A 114 0.86 -2.27 -1.20
CA LEU A 114 2.00 -2.29 -2.11
C LEU A 114 1.56 -2.02 -3.55
N GLU A 115 2.39 -1.31 -4.31
CA GLU A 115 2.20 -1.20 -5.75
C GLU A 115 2.40 -2.56 -6.46
N PRO A 116 1.76 -2.79 -7.62
CA PRO A 116 1.76 -4.09 -8.30
C PRO A 116 3.14 -4.73 -8.47
N GLN A 117 4.14 -3.92 -8.85
CA GLN A 117 5.50 -4.43 -9.11
C GLN A 117 6.21 -4.89 -7.84
N VAL A 118 5.88 -4.28 -6.69
CA VAL A 118 6.44 -4.65 -5.39
C VAL A 118 5.66 -5.83 -4.82
N HIS A 119 4.33 -5.74 -4.88
CA HIS A 119 3.41 -6.78 -4.40
C HIS A 119 3.69 -8.14 -5.05
N ALA A 120 3.84 -8.19 -6.39
CA ALA A 120 4.11 -9.43 -7.11
C ALA A 120 5.40 -10.13 -6.65
N ARG A 121 6.42 -9.36 -6.25
CA ARG A 121 7.69 -9.90 -5.74
C ARG A 121 7.55 -10.37 -4.30
N VAL A 122 6.92 -9.55 -3.46
CA VAL A 122 6.68 -9.85 -2.04
C VAL A 122 5.84 -11.12 -1.89
N SER A 123 4.73 -11.21 -2.63
CA SER A 123 3.82 -12.36 -2.62
C SER A 123 4.49 -13.65 -3.11
N ALA A 124 5.43 -13.55 -4.04
CA ALA A 124 6.17 -14.71 -4.53
C ALA A 124 7.17 -15.27 -3.49
N MET A 125 7.56 -14.47 -2.49
CA MET A 125 8.60 -14.84 -1.53
C MET A 125 8.04 -15.20 -0.15
N ALA A 126 6.82 -14.78 0.20
CA ALA A 126 6.26 -14.99 1.53
C ALA A 126 4.73 -14.90 1.56
N GLY A 127 4.11 -15.70 2.43
CA GLY A 127 2.67 -15.68 2.72
C GLY A 127 2.33 -14.70 3.84
N TYR A 128 2.65 -13.42 3.65
CA TYR A 128 2.36 -12.40 4.67
C TYR A 128 0.85 -12.18 4.82
N SER A 129 0.36 -12.27 6.06
CA SER A 129 -0.98 -11.80 6.39
C SER A 129 -1.04 -10.27 6.35
N HIS A 130 -2.16 -9.68 5.93
CA HIS A 130 -2.39 -8.23 5.91
C HIS A 130 -1.53 -7.44 4.91
N VAL A 131 -1.04 -8.11 3.85
CA VAL A 131 -0.37 -7.44 2.72
C VAL A 131 -1.31 -7.44 1.53
N HIS A 132 -1.58 -6.25 0.99
CA HIS A 132 -2.56 -6.04 -0.06
C HIS A 132 -1.96 -5.26 -1.24
N LEU A 133 -2.57 -5.47 -2.39
CA LEU A 133 -2.27 -4.75 -3.62
C LEU A 133 -2.99 -3.39 -3.61
N CYS A 134 -2.28 -2.32 -3.97
CA CYS A 134 -2.85 -1.00 -4.16
C CYS A 134 -2.76 -0.56 -5.63
N GLU A 135 -3.90 -0.56 -6.31
CA GLU A 135 -4.09 -0.18 -7.71
C GLU A 135 -5.10 0.95 -7.86
N SER A 136 -6.20 0.89 -7.12
CA SER A 136 -7.34 1.80 -7.28
C SER A 136 -7.19 3.08 -6.44
N ALA A 137 -7.98 4.09 -6.79
CA ALA A 137 -8.05 5.33 -6.00
C ALA A 137 -8.75 5.10 -4.66
N ASP A 138 -9.71 4.17 -4.61
CA ASP A 138 -10.49 3.86 -3.42
C ASP A 138 -9.60 3.22 -2.35
N GLU A 139 -8.71 2.29 -2.74
CA GLU A 139 -7.70 1.72 -1.83
C GLU A 139 -6.73 2.79 -1.32
N ARG A 140 -6.31 3.72 -2.19
CA ARG A 140 -5.44 4.83 -1.78
C ARG A 140 -6.11 5.75 -0.77
N ASP A 141 -7.42 5.94 -0.86
CA ASP A 141 -8.17 6.75 0.10
C ASP A 141 -8.19 6.10 1.51
N LEU A 142 -7.92 4.79 1.65
CA LEU A 142 -7.79 4.11 2.95
C LEU A 142 -6.45 4.36 3.66
N ILE A 143 -5.43 4.85 2.95
CA ILE A 143 -4.04 4.93 3.45
C ILE A 143 -3.86 6.04 4.49
N ASP A 144 -3.41 5.67 5.69
CA ASP A 144 -3.16 6.61 6.77
C ASP A 144 -1.82 7.32 6.58
N PHE A 145 -0.76 6.62 6.19
CA PHE A 145 0.57 7.20 5.95
C PHE A 145 1.34 6.42 4.88
N VAL A 146 2.36 7.06 4.31
CA VAL A 146 3.18 6.50 3.23
C VAL A 146 4.62 6.34 3.70
N VAL A 147 5.23 5.20 3.39
CA VAL A 147 6.65 4.96 3.63
C VAL A 147 7.36 4.77 2.29
N THR A 148 8.40 5.57 2.05
CA THR A 148 9.20 5.49 0.83
C THR A 148 10.58 4.89 1.11
N ILE A 149 10.93 3.78 0.45
CA ILE A 149 12.29 3.22 0.45
C ILE A 149 12.99 3.61 -0.86
N GLY A 150 13.81 4.66 -0.80
CA GLY A 150 14.53 5.17 -1.95
C GLY A 150 15.00 6.61 -1.75
N GLY A 151 14.79 7.45 -2.76
CA GLY A 151 15.13 8.87 -2.72
C GLY A 151 13.99 9.75 -3.24
N ASP A 152 14.28 11.02 -3.49
CA ASP A 152 13.29 12.09 -3.75
C ASP A 152 12.30 11.79 -4.89
N GLY A 153 12.70 10.98 -5.87
CA GLY A 153 11.79 10.56 -6.95
C GLY A 153 10.53 9.84 -6.46
N LEU A 154 10.60 9.13 -5.32
CA LEU A 154 9.43 8.50 -4.71
C LEU A 154 8.52 9.51 -4.01
N ILE A 155 9.06 10.61 -3.49
CA ILE A 155 8.25 11.68 -2.89
C ILE A 155 7.40 12.34 -3.99
N LEU A 156 7.98 12.58 -5.17
CA LEU A 156 7.26 13.07 -6.33
C LEU A 156 6.21 12.07 -6.83
N HIS A 157 6.55 10.77 -6.81
CA HIS A 157 5.61 9.71 -7.15
C HIS A 157 4.43 9.66 -6.19
N ALA A 158 4.67 9.71 -4.88
CA ALA A 158 3.63 9.79 -3.85
C ALA A 158 2.72 11.01 -4.06
N SER A 159 3.31 12.19 -4.32
CA SER A 159 2.53 13.40 -4.63
C SER A 159 1.66 13.25 -5.88
N LYS A 160 2.08 12.46 -6.87
CA LYS A 160 1.27 12.16 -8.06
C LYS A 160 0.11 11.22 -7.75
N LEU A 161 0.29 10.28 -6.82
CA LEU A 161 -0.77 9.38 -6.36
C LEU A 161 -1.85 10.13 -5.57
N TYR A 162 -1.50 11.23 -4.91
CA TYR A 162 -2.37 12.01 -4.04
C TYR A 162 -2.46 13.49 -4.44
N PRO A 163 -3.18 13.83 -5.53
CA PRO A 163 -3.25 15.21 -6.02
C PRO A 163 -3.97 16.19 -5.06
N GLY A 164 -4.80 15.68 -4.15
CA GLY A 164 -5.55 16.49 -3.16
C GLY A 164 -4.87 16.65 -1.80
N GLY A 165 -3.69 16.07 -1.62
CA GLY A 165 -2.99 16.01 -0.32
C GLY A 165 -2.47 14.60 -0.06
N CYS A 166 -1.14 14.46 0.00
CA CYS A 166 -0.50 13.20 0.34
C CYS A 166 -0.67 12.94 1.85
N PRO A 167 -1.01 11.70 2.26
CA PRO A 167 -0.85 11.30 3.65
C PRO A 167 0.60 11.52 4.12
N PRO A 168 0.82 11.62 5.44
CA PRO A 168 2.15 11.83 6.01
C PRO A 168 3.21 10.86 5.51
#